data_AF-A0A7S3P7T8-F1
#
_entry.id   AF-A0A7S3P7T8-F1
#
_cell.length_a   1.000
_cell.length_b   1.000
_cell.length_c   1.000
_cell.angle_alpha   90.00
_cell.angle_beta   90.00
_cell.angle_gamma   90.00
#
_symmetry.space_group_name_H-M   'P 1'
#
loop_
_entity.id
_entity.type
_entity.pdbx_description
1 polymer ?
#
loop_
_entity_poly.entity_id
_entity_poly.type
_entity_poly.pdbx_seq_one_letter_code
_entity_poly.pdbx_strand_id
1 'polypeptide(L)'
;MGKGQYMGVLPTLVRYSLAALTAEPPAESATPIAEDEDPAVEIGLEFVRATMAPLPPRPELVLKALEFIERVLTLTSTIVSNATGASALTEGGLIPSVLSLIAIPSDSIVQRLLGSHDCSPLQRDQIRAKVRFATAQVLQILEASVVTHSNSLTAFYDLQGVESLVARLASEMEVSEEENNDSMETDDGGTLVSLRFSQRVLLYGLYTCLTVVFHQEPSSALTAASSQTGSVQLRKPAVTKAVKKVMNNIVSYGGHIAYLVSTLLADVMNNDPQIVRHVHTSGIGKAVLSMLNKVEPGTANPVIPPVGDLITALPNVLSALALTEDGAQAVFDANPFPSLLKVYHYPKYAMPRNRCLLNDNTSFIGTGLEEVMRHVDKLKPLIIDAVVASLKEIIKSAEELIDRERENGTNLPSEDLVDSRSALIQYILNAGQILEHILHNEDNITPFVDAGGLDAVLDLFRSSLPRGRHFLAHISALSSPSVSTLHHSTVE
;
A
#
# COMPACT_ATOMS: atom_id res chain seq x y z
N MET A 1 11.73 -37.95 -4.51
CA MET A 1 13.14 -38.27 -4.83
C MET A 1 13.26 -38.56 -6.33
N GLY A 2 13.45 -37.53 -7.16
CA GLY A 2 13.81 -37.66 -8.57
C GLY A 2 15.32 -37.50 -8.72
N LYS A 3 16.01 -38.55 -9.17
CA LYS A 3 17.45 -38.51 -9.44
C LYS A 3 17.70 -37.68 -10.71
N GLY A 4 18.53 -36.65 -10.60
CA GLY A 4 19.54 -36.37 -11.63
C GLY A 4 19.24 -35.38 -12.75
N GLN A 5 18.39 -34.37 -12.58
CA GLN A 5 18.54 -33.14 -13.38
C GLN A 5 19.34 -32.13 -12.57
N TYR A 6 20.50 -31.74 -13.08
CA TYR A 6 21.33 -30.71 -12.48
C TYR A 6 20.59 -29.38 -12.63
N MET A 7 19.82 -28.98 -11.60
CA MET A 7 18.94 -27.80 -11.65
C MET A 7 19.72 -26.46 -11.64
N GLY A 8 21.03 -26.46 -11.88
CA GLY A 8 21.88 -25.29 -11.74
C GLY A 8 22.13 -24.89 -10.28
N VAL A 9 23.17 -24.08 -10.07
CA VAL A 9 23.61 -23.66 -8.71
C VAL A 9 22.53 -22.80 -8.04
N LEU A 10 21.96 -21.84 -8.76
CA LEU A 10 21.01 -20.90 -8.18
C LEU A 10 19.70 -21.56 -7.72
N PRO A 11 18.97 -22.36 -8.53
CA PRO A 11 17.75 -23.02 -8.06
C PRO A 11 18.00 -23.95 -6.86
N THR A 12 19.19 -24.55 -6.78
CA THR A 12 19.63 -25.33 -5.61
C THR A 12 19.79 -24.44 -4.37
N LEU A 13 20.43 -23.28 -4.50
CA LEU A 13 20.57 -22.31 -3.42
C LEU A 13 19.23 -21.75 -2.96
N VAL A 14 18.30 -21.47 -3.88
CA VAL A 14 16.95 -20.99 -3.54
C VAL A 14 16.20 -22.07 -2.76
N ARG A 15 16.17 -23.31 -3.26
CA ARG A 15 15.50 -24.42 -2.57
C ARG A 15 16.11 -24.67 -1.20
N TYR A 16 17.44 -24.65 -1.08
CA TYR A 16 18.11 -24.79 0.22
C TYR A 16 17.71 -23.66 1.18
N SER A 17 17.71 -22.42 0.70
CA SER A 17 17.34 -21.24 1.49
C SER A 17 15.89 -21.29 1.98
N LEU A 18 14.95 -21.68 1.11
CA LEU A 18 13.54 -21.83 1.48
C LEU A 18 13.33 -23.05 2.40
N ALA A 19 13.98 -24.18 2.12
CA ALA A 19 13.90 -25.38 2.95
C ALA A 19 14.48 -25.14 4.36
N ALA A 20 15.54 -24.34 4.49
CA ALA A 20 16.09 -23.97 5.79
C ALA A 20 15.10 -23.20 6.68
N LEU A 21 14.14 -22.48 6.07
CA LEU A 21 13.07 -21.78 6.79
C LEU A 21 11.87 -22.66 7.11
N THR A 22 11.64 -23.70 6.30
CA THR A 22 10.47 -24.59 6.46
C THR A 22 10.78 -25.88 7.22
N ALA A 23 12.06 -26.26 7.33
CA ALA A 23 12.50 -27.47 8.00
C ALA A 23 11.97 -27.56 9.45
N GLU A 24 11.44 -28.74 9.79
CA GLU A 24 11.09 -29.04 11.17
C GLU A 24 12.35 -29.29 11.99
N PRO A 25 12.39 -28.88 13.27
CA PRO A 25 13.47 -29.29 14.15
C PRO A 25 13.49 -30.83 14.20
N PRO A 26 14.68 -31.46 14.21
CA PRO A 26 14.74 -32.91 14.36
C PRO A 26 14.00 -33.29 15.65
N ALA A 27 13.06 -34.24 15.55
CA ALA A 27 12.36 -34.74 16.71
C ALA A 27 13.38 -35.20 17.76
N GLU A 28 13.26 -34.71 18.99
CA GLU A 28 14.10 -35.10 20.15
C GLU A 28 13.98 -36.61 20.51
N SER A 29 13.29 -37.41 19.70
CA SER A 29 13.13 -38.86 19.84
C SER A 29 13.75 -39.64 18.69
N ALA A 30 14.85 -39.16 18.08
CA ALA A 30 15.76 -40.09 17.44
C ALA A 30 16.42 -40.92 18.55
N THR A 31 15.82 -42.08 18.83
CA THR A 31 16.49 -43.19 19.52
C THR A 31 17.95 -43.23 19.07
N PRO A 32 18.93 -43.31 20.00
CA PRO A 32 20.33 -43.37 19.61
C PRO A 32 20.46 -44.54 18.63
N ILE A 33 20.83 -44.20 17.40
CA ILE A 33 21.14 -45.19 16.38
C ILE A 33 22.25 -46.05 16.98
N ALA A 34 22.03 -47.36 16.96
CA ALA A 34 22.86 -48.34 17.62
C ALA A 34 24.35 -48.08 17.42
N GLU A 35 25.07 -48.12 18.54
CA GLU A 35 26.51 -48.10 18.68
C GLU A 35 27.16 -49.13 17.75
N ASP A 36 27.69 -48.66 16.63
CA ASP A 36 28.75 -49.31 15.83
C ASP A 36 29.49 -48.21 15.05
N GLU A 37 29.80 -47.08 15.71
CA GLU A 37 30.68 -46.06 15.15
C GLU A 37 32.15 -46.45 15.39
N ASP A 38 32.91 -46.52 14.30
CA ASP A 38 34.35 -46.78 14.29
C ASP A 38 35.06 -45.78 15.24
N PRO A 39 35.82 -46.23 16.26
CA PRO A 39 36.43 -45.34 17.27
C PRO A 39 37.35 -44.27 16.65
N ALA A 40 37.84 -44.49 15.42
CA ALA A 40 38.59 -43.48 14.67
C ALA A 40 37.72 -42.29 14.22
N VAL A 41 36.44 -42.53 13.91
CA VAL A 41 35.46 -41.51 13.53
C VAL A 41 35.04 -40.70 14.75
N GLU A 42 34.85 -41.34 15.89
CA GLU A 42 34.52 -40.68 17.16
C GLU A 42 35.66 -39.76 17.63
N ILE A 43 36.91 -40.23 17.59
CA ILE A 43 38.10 -39.42 17.89
C ILE A 43 38.25 -38.26 16.89
N GLY A 44 37.96 -38.50 15.60
CA GLY A 44 37.96 -37.46 14.57
C GLY A 44 36.91 -36.39 14.82
N LEU A 45 35.70 -36.78 15.21
CA LEU A 45 34.60 -35.88 15.57
C LEU A 45 34.91 -35.07 16.82
N GLU A 46 35.49 -35.70 17.86
CA GLU A 46 35.90 -34.99 19.06
C GLU A 46 37.08 -34.06 18.84
N PHE A 47 38.04 -34.43 17.99
CA PHE A 47 39.12 -33.53 17.59
C PHE A 47 38.58 -32.31 16.85
N VAL A 48 37.62 -32.49 15.94
CA VAL A 48 36.94 -31.40 15.25
C VAL A 48 36.17 -30.53 16.25
N ARG A 49 35.39 -31.12 17.16
CA ARG A 49 34.68 -30.37 18.22
C ARG A 49 35.63 -29.57 19.11
N ALA A 50 36.80 -30.12 19.45
CA ALA A 50 37.81 -29.49 20.29
C ALA A 50 38.65 -28.41 19.58
N THR A 51 38.74 -28.45 18.25
CA THR A 51 39.52 -27.49 17.45
C THR A 51 38.68 -26.42 16.78
N MET A 52 37.35 -26.58 16.75
CA MET A 52 36.44 -25.55 16.25
C MET A 52 36.35 -24.37 17.24
N ALA A 53 36.39 -23.15 16.71
CA ALA A 53 36.03 -21.97 17.48
C ALA A 53 34.62 -22.15 18.08
N PRO A 54 34.36 -21.65 19.31
CA PRO A 54 33.06 -21.82 19.95
C PRO A 54 31.97 -21.31 19.01
N LEU A 55 30.99 -22.18 18.71
CA LEU A 55 29.87 -21.82 17.86
C LEU A 55 29.18 -20.59 18.48
N PRO A 56 28.91 -19.54 17.70
CA PRO A 56 28.15 -18.41 18.21
C PRO A 56 26.75 -18.88 18.63
N PRO A 57 26.11 -18.17 19.57
CA PRO A 57 24.81 -18.57 20.10
C PRO A 57 23.80 -18.74 18.96
N ARG A 58 22.89 -19.73 19.11
CA ARG A 58 21.91 -20.11 18.07
C ARG A 58 21.18 -18.91 17.43
N PRO A 59 20.71 -17.89 18.18
CA PRO A 59 20.10 -16.70 17.60
C PRO A 59 21.02 -15.95 16.60
N GLU A 60 22.32 -15.85 16.88
CA GLU A 60 23.27 -15.17 16.00
C GLU A 60 23.52 -15.97 14.72
N LEU A 61 23.59 -17.30 14.82
CA LEU A 61 23.65 -18.18 13.65
C LEU A 61 22.41 -18.04 12.77
N VAL A 62 21.22 -17.96 13.38
CA VAL A 62 19.96 -17.74 12.66
C VAL A 62 19.97 -16.39 11.95
N LEU A 63 20.45 -15.32 12.59
CA LEU A 63 20.55 -14.00 11.96
C LEU A 63 21.49 -14.00 10.75
N LYS A 64 22.67 -14.63 10.86
CA LYS A 64 23.62 -14.80 9.75
C LYS A 64 23.03 -15.63 8.61
N ALA A 65 22.31 -16.71 8.94
CA ALA A 65 21.62 -17.51 7.94
C ALA A 65 20.52 -16.72 7.21
N LEU A 66 19.74 -15.92 7.93
CA LEU A 66 18.72 -15.04 7.33
C LEU A 66 19.32 -13.97 6.43
N GLU A 67 20.48 -13.41 6.78
CA GLU A 67 21.20 -12.49 5.89
C GLU A 67 21.66 -13.19 4.60
N PHE A 68 22.19 -14.41 4.70
CA PHE A 68 22.54 -15.19 3.51
C PHE A 68 21.31 -15.45 2.62
N ILE A 69 20.19 -15.86 3.22
CA ILE A 69 18.93 -16.08 2.51
C ILE A 69 18.46 -14.80 1.81
N GLU A 70 18.53 -13.65 2.48
CA GLU A 70 18.19 -12.34 1.91
C GLU A 70 19.01 -12.03 0.65
N ARG A 71 20.32 -12.33 0.63
CA ARG A 71 21.16 -12.16 -0.57
C ARG A 71 20.76 -13.08 -1.71
N VAL A 72 20.44 -14.34 -1.41
CA VAL A 72 19.97 -15.33 -2.40
C VAL A 72 18.63 -14.89 -3.00
N LEU A 73 17.70 -14.42 -2.17
CA LEU A 73 16.39 -13.93 -2.62
C LEU A 73 16.51 -12.65 -3.46
N THR A 74 17.38 -11.71 -3.05
CA THR A 74 17.65 -10.49 -3.83
C THR A 74 18.17 -10.81 -5.23
N LEU A 75 19.12 -11.75 -5.35
CA LEU A 75 19.61 -12.23 -6.65
C LEU A 75 18.50 -12.95 -7.44
N THR A 76 17.64 -13.70 -6.77
CA THR A 76 16.53 -14.40 -7.43
C THR A 76 15.51 -13.41 -7.99
N SER A 77 15.20 -12.34 -7.26
CA SER A 77 14.26 -11.31 -7.70
C SER A 77 14.68 -10.66 -9.01
N THR A 78 15.97 -10.38 -9.20
CA THR A 78 16.46 -9.76 -10.46
C THR A 78 16.36 -10.71 -11.66
N ILE A 79 16.47 -12.01 -11.43
CA ILE A 79 16.43 -13.04 -12.47
C ILE A 79 14.99 -13.33 -12.90
N VAL A 80 14.06 -13.36 -11.95
CA VAL A 80 12.63 -13.59 -12.21
C VAL A 80 11.99 -12.42 -12.97
N SER A 81 12.56 -11.22 -12.89
CA SER A 81 12.14 -10.08 -13.73
C SER A 81 12.33 -10.32 -15.23
N ASN A 82 13.12 -11.32 -15.64
CA ASN A 82 13.27 -11.73 -17.04
C ASN A 82 12.46 -13.01 -17.30
N ALA A 83 11.68 -13.05 -18.39
CA ALA A 83 10.81 -14.17 -18.73
C ALA A 83 11.56 -15.51 -18.85
N THR A 84 12.79 -15.53 -19.38
CA THR A 84 13.60 -16.76 -19.48
C THR A 84 14.08 -17.24 -18.12
N GLY A 85 14.43 -16.32 -17.22
CA GLY A 85 14.82 -16.63 -15.84
C GLY A 85 13.65 -17.15 -15.01
N ALA A 86 12.48 -16.51 -15.14
CA ALA A 86 11.24 -16.96 -14.51
C ALA A 86 10.84 -18.37 -14.98
N SER A 87 10.92 -18.65 -16.28
CA SER A 87 10.63 -19.97 -16.84
C SER A 87 11.56 -21.04 -16.27
N ALA A 88 12.89 -20.83 -16.32
CA ALA A 88 13.87 -21.78 -15.80
C ALA A 88 13.71 -22.04 -14.30
N LEU A 89 13.38 -21.02 -13.50
CA LEU A 89 13.13 -21.17 -12.07
C LEU A 89 11.79 -21.86 -11.78
N THR A 90 10.78 -21.65 -12.62
CA THR A 90 9.49 -22.34 -12.51
C THR A 90 9.65 -23.84 -12.75
N GLU A 91 10.34 -24.24 -13.82
CA GLU A 91 10.78 -25.63 -14.05
C GLU A 91 11.69 -26.12 -12.90
N GLY A 92 12.46 -25.19 -12.35
CA GLY A 92 13.19 -25.22 -11.09
C GLY A 92 12.38 -25.57 -9.84
N GLY A 93 11.06 -25.76 -9.92
CA GLY A 93 10.20 -25.99 -8.76
C GLY A 93 10.19 -24.82 -7.77
N LEU A 94 10.39 -23.59 -8.26
CA LEU A 94 10.30 -22.37 -7.45
C LEU A 94 8.90 -22.22 -6.82
N ILE A 95 7.84 -22.37 -7.62
CA ILE A 95 6.45 -22.13 -7.16
C ILE A 95 6.05 -23.03 -5.98
N PRO A 96 6.23 -24.37 -6.01
CA PRO A 96 5.97 -25.21 -4.84
C PRO A 96 6.80 -24.82 -3.61
N SER A 97 8.08 -24.48 -3.81
CA SER A 97 8.98 -24.12 -2.71
C SER A 97 8.55 -22.82 -2.02
N VAL A 98 8.17 -21.83 -2.82
CA VAL A 98 7.66 -20.54 -2.34
C VAL A 98 6.33 -20.70 -1.61
N LEU A 99 5.38 -21.44 -2.19
CA LEU A 99 4.07 -21.69 -1.56
C LEU A 99 4.21 -22.42 -0.22
N SER A 100 5.14 -23.37 -0.11
CA SER A 100 5.40 -24.08 1.16
C SER A 100 5.84 -23.15 2.29
N LEU A 101 6.60 -22.10 1.99
CA LEU A 101 7.01 -21.09 2.97
C LEU A 101 5.85 -20.15 3.33
N ILE A 102 5.08 -19.72 2.32
CA ILE A 102 3.93 -18.82 2.51
C ILE A 102 2.88 -19.47 3.41
N ALA A 103 2.68 -20.79 3.29
CA ALA A 103 1.72 -21.55 4.08
C ALA A 103 2.05 -21.60 5.60
N ILE A 104 3.29 -21.33 6.01
CA ILE A 104 3.70 -21.42 7.41
C ILE A 104 3.72 -20.02 8.06
N PRO A 105 2.98 -19.76 9.15
CA PRO A 105 3.00 -18.48 9.86
C PRO A 105 4.41 -18.06 10.33
N SER A 106 4.68 -16.75 10.36
CA SER A 106 6.00 -16.24 10.74
C SER A 106 6.44 -16.68 12.14
N ASP A 107 5.53 -16.75 13.10
CA ASP A 107 5.87 -17.18 14.47
C ASP A 107 6.24 -18.66 14.56
N SER A 108 5.57 -19.51 13.78
CA SER A 108 5.96 -20.92 13.67
C SER A 108 7.35 -21.08 13.07
N ILE A 109 7.72 -20.26 12.07
CA ILE A 109 9.08 -20.26 11.50
C ILE A 109 10.10 -19.83 12.56
N VAL A 110 9.82 -18.75 13.30
CA VAL A 110 10.71 -18.27 14.38
C VAL A 110 10.90 -19.35 15.45
N GLN A 111 9.83 -20.03 15.85
CA GLN A 111 9.88 -21.13 16.80
C GLN A 111 10.71 -22.31 16.28
N ARG A 112 10.56 -22.70 15.01
CA ARG A 112 11.36 -23.76 14.38
C ARG A 112 12.84 -23.40 14.32
N LEU A 113 13.17 -22.15 14.00
CA LEU A 113 14.55 -21.68 13.90
C LEU A 113 15.25 -21.61 15.27
N LEU A 114 14.53 -21.17 16.30
CA LEU A 114 15.07 -20.98 17.65
C LEU A 114 15.04 -22.25 18.51
N GLY A 115 14.11 -23.19 18.27
CA GLY A 115 13.95 -24.39 19.08
C GLY A 115 13.61 -24.06 20.55
N SER A 116 14.17 -24.84 21.48
CA SER A 116 14.05 -24.64 22.93
C SER A 116 15.09 -23.67 23.53
N HIS A 117 15.87 -22.98 22.71
CA HIS A 117 16.95 -22.12 23.19
C HIS A 117 16.44 -20.79 23.79
N ASP A 118 17.04 -20.42 24.93
CA ASP A 118 16.82 -19.12 25.56
C ASP A 118 17.25 -17.99 24.62
N CYS A 119 16.34 -17.06 24.36
CA CYS A 119 16.54 -15.92 23.48
C CYS A 119 15.91 -14.69 24.12
N SER A 120 16.63 -13.56 24.11
CA SER A 120 16.07 -12.31 24.63
C SER A 120 14.86 -11.86 23.79
N PRO A 121 13.88 -11.15 24.37
CA PRO A 121 12.70 -10.68 23.64
C PRO A 121 13.07 -9.80 22.43
N LEU A 122 14.10 -8.95 22.59
CA LEU A 122 14.61 -8.10 21.50
C LEU A 122 15.19 -8.91 20.33
N GLN A 123 15.95 -9.97 20.63
CA GLN A 123 16.53 -10.85 19.59
C GLN A 123 15.43 -11.64 18.87
N ARG A 124 14.41 -12.10 19.60
CA ARG A 124 13.25 -12.78 19.01
C ARG A 124 12.49 -11.86 18.06
N ASP A 125 12.28 -10.60 18.45
CA ASP A 125 11.64 -9.59 17.60
C ASP A 125 12.46 -9.26 16.35
N GLN A 126 13.79 -9.17 16.47
CA GLN A 126 14.68 -8.98 15.32
C GLN A 126 14.61 -10.16 14.33
N ILE A 127 14.64 -11.39 14.84
CA ILE A 127 14.53 -12.60 14.00
C ILE A 127 13.15 -12.65 13.33
N ARG A 128 12.08 -12.39 14.08
CA ARG A 128 10.71 -12.30 13.55
C ARG A 128 10.62 -11.25 12.44
N ALA A 129 11.21 -10.08 12.62
CA ALA A 129 11.23 -9.05 11.60
C ALA A 129 11.96 -9.52 10.33
N LYS A 130 13.14 -10.13 10.46
CA LYS A 130 13.90 -10.67 9.31
C LYS A 130 13.16 -11.81 8.60
N VAL A 131 12.48 -12.69 9.32
CA VAL A 131 11.62 -13.73 8.73
C VAL A 131 10.49 -13.10 7.92
N ARG A 132 9.77 -12.11 8.47
CA ARG A 132 8.71 -11.39 7.74
C ARG A 132 9.24 -10.69 6.49
N PHE A 133 10.42 -10.07 6.55
CA PHE A 133 11.06 -9.48 5.38
C PHE A 133 11.44 -10.52 4.32
N ALA A 134 12.01 -11.66 4.72
CA ALA A 134 12.32 -12.75 3.81
C ALA A 134 11.06 -13.31 3.14
N THR A 135 9.97 -13.51 3.89
CA THR A 135 8.68 -13.93 3.33
C THR A 135 8.12 -12.88 2.36
N ALA A 136 8.24 -11.58 2.67
CA ALA A 136 7.81 -10.52 1.77
C ALA A 136 8.61 -10.50 0.45
N GLN A 137 9.93 -10.72 0.49
CA GLN A 137 10.73 -10.87 -0.73
C GLN A 137 10.32 -12.11 -1.54
N VAL A 138 9.99 -13.21 -0.85
CA VAL A 138 9.47 -14.42 -1.49
C VAL A 138 8.12 -14.17 -2.18
N LEU A 139 7.24 -13.37 -1.59
CA LEU A 139 5.99 -12.93 -2.22
C LEU A 139 6.25 -12.05 -3.45
N GLN A 140 7.22 -11.13 -3.38
CA GLN A 140 7.62 -10.30 -4.52
C GLN A 140 8.20 -11.15 -5.66
N ILE A 141 8.99 -12.18 -5.35
CA ILE A 141 9.49 -13.15 -6.34
C ILE A 141 8.32 -13.93 -6.97
N LEU A 142 7.34 -14.36 -6.17
CA LEU A 142 6.16 -15.04 -6.67
C LEU A 142 5.36 -14.15 -7.62
N GLU A 143 5.06 -12.93 -7.19
CA GLU A 143 4.38 -11.90 -7.99
C GLU A 143 5.09 -11.69 -9.32
N ALA A 144 6.40 -11.40 -9.30
CA ALA A 144 7.18 -11.20 -10.51
C ALA A 144 7.14 -12.44 -11.42
N SER A 145 7.23 -13.65 -10.88
CA SER A 145 7.22 -14.90 -11.65
C SER A 145 5.89 -15.14 -12.34
N VAL A 146 4.78 -14.79 -11.67
CA VAL A 146 3.42 -14.93 -12.16
C VAL A 146 3.10 -13.88 -13.23
N VAL A 147 3.65 -12.67 -13.11
CA VAL A 147 3.54 -11.60 -14.12
C VAL A 147 4.36 -11.91 -15.37
N THR A 148 5.60 -12.40 -15.22
CA THR A 148 6.53 -12.56 -16.35
C THR A 148 6.32 -13.87 -17.12
N HIS A 149 5.73 -14.89 -16.50
CA HIS A 149 5.62 -16.22 -17.12
C HIS A 149 4.29 -16.90 -16.75
N SER A 150 3.44 -17.11 -17.77
CA SER A 150 2.09 -17.67 -17.60
C SER A 150 2.06 -19.10 -17.05
N ASN A 151 3.06 -19.95 -17.31
CA ASN A 151 3.07 -21.29 -16.71
C ASN A 151 3.31 -21.24 -15.19
N SER A 152 3.95 -20.18 -14.68
CA SER A 152 4.06 -19.94 -13.23
C SER A 152 2.69 -19.71 -12.61
N LEU A 153 1.83 -18.94 -13.30
CA LEU A 153 0.45 -18.70 -12.87
C LEU A 153 -0.37 -20.00 -12.87
N THR A 154 -0.25 -20.82 -13.91
CA THR A 154 -0.89 -22.14 -13.97
C THR A 154 -0.46 -23.02 -12.80
N ALA A 155 0.85 -23.15 -12.56
CA ALA A 155 1.39 -23.92 -11.44
C ALA A 155 0.91 -23.38 -10.08
N PHE A 156 0.77 -22.06 -9.95
CA PHE A 156 0.25 -21.43 -8.75
C PHE A 156 -1.22 -21.80 -8.48
N TYR A 157 -2.07 -21.81 -9.51
CA TYR A 157 -3.47 -22.23 -9.37
C TYR A 157 -3.59 -23.73 -9.08
N ASP A 158 -2.81 -24.58 -9.77
CA ASP A 158 -2.83 -26.04 -9.58
C ASP A 158 -2.44 -26.43 -8.15
N LEU A 159 -1.60 -25.64 -7.49
CA LEU A 159 -1.16 -25.84 -6.11
C LEU A 159 -2.01 -25.10 -5.06
N GLN A 160 -3.22 -24.65 -5.43
CA GLN A 160 -4.11 -23.90 -4.52
C GLN A 160 -3.43 -22.66 -3.89
N GLY A 161 -2.59 -21.97 -4.66
CA GLY A 161 -1.78 -20.86 -4.15
C GLY A 161 -2.61 -19.71 -3.57
N VAL A 162 -3.81 -19.45 -4.11
CA VAL A 162 -4.72 -18.41 -3.59
C VAL A 162 -5.16 -18.73 -2.15
N GLU A 163 -5.46 -19.99 -1.85
CA GLU A 163 -5.87 -20.41 -0.51
C GLU A 163 -4.74 -20.24 0.49
N SER A 164 -3.50 -20.54 0.07
CA SER A 164 -2.30 -20.29 0.88
C SER A 164 -2.09 -18.80 1.17
N LEU A 165 -2.28 -17.91 0.18
CA LEU A 165 -2.19 -16.46 0.38
C LEU A 165 -3.29 -15.94 1.32
N VAL A 166 -4.53 -16.39 1.15
CA VAL A 166 -5.67 -15.98 1.99
C VAL A 166 -5.51 -16.48 3.42
N ALA A 167 -5.08 -17.73 3.60
CA ALA A 167 -4.80 -18.30 4.92
C ALA A 167 -3.66 -17.53 5.62
N ARG A 168 -2.59 -17.21 4.87
CA ARG A 168 -1.48 -16.42 5.41
C ARG A 168 -1.92 -15.01 5.79
N LEU A 169 -2.70 -14.35 4.94
CA LEU A 169 -3.28 -13.04 5.24
C LEU A 169 -4.11 -13.07 6.52
N ALA A 170 -5.01 -14.06 6.66
CA ALA A 170 -5.83 -14.22 7.86
C ALA A 170 -4.96 -14.36 9.13
N SER A 171 -3.94 -15.24 9.10
CA SER A 171 -3.05 -15.45 10.25
C SER A 171 -2.28 -14.19 10.65
N GLU A 172 -1.71 -13.44 9.69
CA GLU A 172 -0.98 -12.21 10.02
C GLU A 172 -1.92 -11.10 10.52
N MET A 173 -3.21 -11.14 10.18
CA MET A 173 -4.20 -10.20 10.69
C MET A 173 -4.75 -10.55 12.08
N GLU A 174 -4.69 -11.83 12.48
CA GLU A 174 -5.07 -12.32 13.81
C GLU A 174 -3.99 -12.03 14.85
N VAL A 175 -2.70 -12.15 14.50
CA VAL A 175 -1.57 -11.74 15.37
C VAL A 175 -1.70 -10.26 15.80
N SER A 176 -2.36 -9.44 14.98
CA SER A 176 -2.63 -8.03 15.31
C SER A 176 -3.65 -7.84 16.44
N GLU A 177 -4.49 -8.83 16.75
CA GLU A 177 -5.49 -8.78 17.82
C GLU A 177 -4.88 -9.23 19.15
N GLU A 178 -4.05 -10.26 19.13
CA GLU A 178 -3.36 -10.79 20.32
C GLU A 178 -2.33 -9.79 20.86
N GLU A 179 -1.55 -9.13 20.00
CA GLU A 179 -0.55 -8.15 20.44
C GLU A 179 -1.16 -6.84 20.99
N ASN A 180 -2.41 -6.51 20.65
CA ASN A 180 -3.10 -5.34 21.21
C ASN A 180 -3.76 -5.62 22.56
N ASN A 181 -4.10 -6.88 22.89
CA ASN A 181 -4.66 -7.24 24.19
C ASN A 181 -3.61 -7.20 25.32
N ASP A 182 -2.31 -7.34 24.97
CA ASP A 182 -1.20 -7.23 25.93
C ASP A 182 -0.69 -5.79 26.12
N SER A 183 -1.10 -4.84 25.26
CA SER A 183 -0.80 -3.42 25.47
C SER A 183 -1.82 -2.79 26.43
N MET A 184 -1.35 -2.35 27.60
CA MET A 184 -2.09 -1.57 28.60
C MET A 184 -3.10 -0.63 27.95
N GLU A 185 -4.36 -0.74 28.36
CA GLU A 185 -5.42 0.23 28.04
C GLU A 185 -4.94 1.65 28.37
N THR A 186 -4.62 2.44 27.35
CA THR A 186 -4.54 3.89 27.49
C THR A 186 -5.93 4.47 27.31
N ASP A 187 -6.34 5.31 28.26
CA ASP A 187 -7.65 5.92 28.51
C ASP A 187 -8.17 6.89 27.42
N ASP A 188 -7.78 6.70 26.15
CA ASP A 188 -8.31 7.46 25.01
C ASP A 188 -9.06 6.49 24.07
N GLY A 189 -10.33 6.77 23.82
CA GLY A 189 -11.35 5.85 23.30
C GLY A 189 -11.20 5.38 21.84
N GLY A 190 -10.04 4.84 21.49
CA GLY A 190 -9.79 4.11 20.25
C GLY A 190 -8.62 3.16 20.41
N THR A 191 -8.89 1.85 20.34
CA THR A 191 -7.85 0.82 20.27
C THR A 191 -7.03 1.01 19.00
N LEU A 192 -5.96 1.80 19.09
CA LEU A 192 -5.09 2.12 17.97
C LEU A 192 -4.27 0.86 17.68
N VAL A 193 -4.66 0.10 16.65
CA VAL A 193 -3.93 -1.12 16.26
C VAL A 193 -2.49 -0.72 15.94
N SER A 194 -1.53 -1.12 16.77
CA SER A 194 -0.12 -0.80 16.56
C SER A 194 0.56 -1.91 15.75
N LEU A 195 0.56 -1.77 14.43
CA LEU A 195 1.22 -2.74 13.55
C LEU A 195 2.73 -2.47 13.48
N ARG A 196 3.54 -3.51 13.72
CA ARG A 196 4.99 -3.43 13.51
C ARG A 196 5.30 -3.20 12.03
N PHE A 197 6.36 -2.46 11.74
CA PHE A 197 6.79 -2.17 10.36
C PHE A 197 7.03 -3.44 9.52
N SER A 198 7.67 -4.46 10.10
CA SER A 198 7.93 -5.74 9.43
C SER A 198 6.65 -6.48 9.02
N GLN A 199 5.58 -6.35 9.80
CA GLN A 199 4.27 -6.93 9.50
C GLN A 199 3.58 -6.16 8.38
N ARG A 200 3.64 -4.82 8.38
CA ARG A 200 3.10 -4.01 7.28
C ARG A 200 3.74 -4.36 5.94
N VAL A 201 5.05 -4.62 5.91
CA VAL A 201 5.75 -5.03 4.68
C VAL A 201 5.27 -6.39 4.17
N LEU A 202 5.04 -7.35 5.07
CA LEU A 202 4.48 -8.65 4.69
C LEU A 202 3.03 -8.53 4.18
N LEU A 203 2.19 -7.78 4.88
CA LEU A 203 0.81 -7.50 4.44
C LEU A 203 0.77 -6.80 3.09
N TYR A 204 1.67 -5.83 2.87
CA TYR A 204 1.83 -5.18 1.57
C TYR A 204 2.11 -6.21 0.47
N GLY A 205 3.11 -7.08 0.66
CA GLY A 205 3.42 -8.13 -0.32
C GLY A 205 2.26 -9.11 -0.58
N LEU A 206 1.49 -9.46 0.46
CA LEU A 206 0.30 -10.30 0.33
C LEU A 206 -0.79 -9.61 -0.51
N TYR A 207 -1.09 -8.35 -0.21
CA TYR A 207 -2.09 -7.58 -0.96
C TYR A 207 -1.66 -7.35 -2.41
N THR A 208 -0.40 -6.99 -2.67
CA THR A 208 0.10 -6.82 -4.05
C THR A 208 -0.02 -8.12 -4.85
N CYS A 209 0.40 -9.25 -4.27
CA CYS A 209 0.30 -10.55 -4.94
C CYS A 209 -1.16 -10.94 -5.20
N LEU A 210 -2.06 -10.75 -4.22
CA LEU A 210 -3.50 -10.99 -4.40
C LEU A 210 -4.10 -10.08 -5.49
N THR A 211 -3.72 -8.80 -5.52
CA THR A 211 -4.18 -7.86 -6.54
C THR A 211 -3.76 -8.34 -7.92
N VAL A 212 -2.48 -8.67 -8.12
CA VAL A 212 -1.98 -9.19 -9.41
C VAL A 212 -2.71 -10.47 -9.82
N VAL A 213 -2.87 -11.42 -8.91
CA VAL A 213 -3.53 -12.70 -9.20
C VAL A 213 -5.01 -12.50 -9.54
N PHE A 214 -5.71 -11.59 -8.87
CA PHE A 214 -7.14 -11.34 -9.12
C PHE A 214 -7.38 -10.56 -10.42
N HIS A 215 -6.37 -9.83 -10.91
CA HIS A 215 -6.41 -9.13 -12.20
C HIS A 215 -6.12 -10.02 -13.40
N GLN A 216 -5.30 -11.05 -13.23
CA GLN A 216 -4.89 -11.87 -14.34
C GLN A 216 -6.02 -12.80 -14.78
N GLU A 217 -6.64 -12.48 -15.93
CA GLU A 217 -7.56 -13.39 -16.59
C GLU A 217 -6.81 -14.61 -17.16
N PRO A 218 -7.33 -15.83 -16.94
CA PRO A 218 -6.73 -17.04 -17.48
C PRO A 218 -6.78 -17.02 -19.01
N SER A 219 -5.62 -16.91 -19.67
CA SER A 219 -5.52 -16.87 -21.13
C SER A 219 -5.91 -18.19 -21.83
N SER A 220 -6.13 -19.27 -21.07
CA SER A 220 -6.58 -20.56 -21.59
C SER A 220 -7.82 -21.10 -20.85
N ALA A 221 -8.64 -21.87 -21.57
CA ALA A 221 -9.81 -22.54 -21.01
C ALA A 221 -9.48 -23.57 -19.92
N LEU A 222 -8.27 -24.16 -19.94
CA LEU A 222 -7.79 -25.10 -18.92
C LEU A 222 -7.50 -24.39 -17.59
N THR A 223 -6.89 -23.21 -17.67
CA THR A 223 -6.63 -22.33 -16.51
C THR A 223 -7.88 -21.61 -16.01
N ALA A 224 -8.92 -21.48 -16.83
CA ALA A 224 -10.20 -20.88 -16.42
C ALA A 224 -11.02 -21.80 -15.50
N ALA A 225 -10.81 -23.11 -15.56
CA ALA A 225 -11.49 -24.06 -14.68
C ALA A 225 -10.88 -24.11 -13.26
N SER A 226 -9.59 -23.78 -13.11
CA SER A 226 -8.88 -23.72 -11.83
C SER A 226 -8.74 -22.31 -11.26
N SER A 227 -8.81 -21.26 -12.11
CA SER A 227 -8.82 -19.86 -11.67
C SER A 227 -10.20 -19.48 -11.11
N GLN A 228 -10.24 -19.17 -9.82
CA GLN A 228 -11.40 -18.56 -9.18
C GLN A 228 -11.32 -17.04 -9.38
N THR A 229 -12.36 -16.44 -9.97
CA THR A 229 -12.42 -14.99 -10.22
C THR A 229 -12.22 -14.19 -8.91
N GLY A 230 -11.67 -12.98 -9.01
CA GLY A 230 -11.50 -12.09 -7.86
C GLY A 230 -12.81 -11.86 -7.08
N SER A 231 -13.96 -11.90 -7.76
CA SER A 231 -15.28 -11.79 -7.14
C SER A 231 -15.70 -13.01 -6.31
N VAL A 232 -15.24 -14.22 -6.63
CA VAL A 232 -15.43 -15.41 -5.79
C VAL A 232 -14.55 -15.32 -4.54
N GLN A 233 -13.32 -14.85 -4.67
CA GLN A 233 -12.40 -14.71 -3.53
C GLN A 233 -12.85 -13.62 -2.55
N LEU A 234 -13.34 -12.49 -3.05
CA LEU A 234 -13.81 -11.40 -2.20
C LEU A 234 -15.01 -11.79 -1.33
N ARG A 235 -15.80 -12.79 -1.76
CA ARG A 235 -16.90 -13.40 -0.98
C ARG A 235 -16.43 -14.31 0.15
N LYS A 236 -15.15 -14.73 0.17
CA LYS A 236 -14.64 -15.57 1.26
C LYS A 236 -14.56 -14.74 2.54
N PRO A 237 -15.05 -15.26 3.68
CA PRO A 237 -15.16 -14.49 4.92
C PRO A 237 -13.81 -13.95 5.41
N ALA A 238 -12.72 -14.69 5.19
CA ALA A 238 -11.38 -14.26 5.54
C ALA A 238 -10.96 -12.97 4.79
N VAL A 239 -11.19 -12.92 3.48
CA VAL A 239 -10.85 -11.75 2.64
C VAL A 239 -11.77 -10.58 2.96
N THR A 240 -13.07 -10.83 3.10
CA THR A 240 -14.05 -9.79 3.47
C THR A 240 -13.70 -9.16 4.82
N LYS A 241 -13.38 -9.98 5.85
CA LYS A 241 -12.96 -9.50 7.17
C LYS A 241 -11.66 -8.70 7.08
N ALA A 242 -10.69 -9.20 6.32
CA ALA A 242 -9.39 -8.56 6.12
C ALA A 242 -9.53 -7.16 5.50
N VAL A 243 -10.19 -7.07 4.34
CA VAL A 243 -10.44 -5.80 3.64
C VAL A 243 -11.17 -4.81 4.54
N LYS A 244 -12.26 -5.24 5.20
CA LYS A 244 -13.03 -4.39 6.11
C LYS A 244 -12.18 -3.88 7.28
N LYS A 245 -11.32 -4.73 7.85
CA LYS A 245 -10.43 -4.36 8.97
C LYS A 245 -9.39 -3.32 8.57
N VAL A 246 -8.82 -3.44 7.37
CA VAL A 246 -7.89 -2.43 6.82
C VAL A 246 -8.60 -1.09 6.64
N MET A 247 -9.77 -1.08 5.98
CA MET A 247 -10.47 0.17 5.66
C MET A 247 -10.94 0.90 6.94
N ASN A 248 -11.38 0.17 7.96
CA ASN A 248 -11.74 0.78 9.25
C ASN A 248 -10.55 1.38 10.02
N ASN A 249 -9.33 0.88 9.79
CA ASN A 249 -8.12 1.22 10.55
C ASN A 249 -6.99 1.74 9.66
N ILE A 250 -7.31 2.65 8.74
CA ILE A 250 -6.38 3.12 7.72
C ILE A 250 -5.06 3.70 8.28
N VAL A 251 -5.12 4.41 9.41
CA VAL A 251 -3.93 5.01 10.06
C VAL A 251 -2.98 3.93 10.59
N SER A 252 -3.55 2.84 11.13
CA SER A 252 -2.79 1.71 11.67
C SER A 252 -2.13 0.86 10.60
N TYR A 253 -2.83 0.59 9.49
CA TYR A 253 -2.29 -0.21 8.38
C TYR A 253 -1.40 0.61 7.44
N GLY A 254 -1.65 1.91 7.32
CA GLY A 254 -0.89 2.83 6.47
C GLY A 254 -1.51 3.01 5.08
N GLY A 255 -1.18 4.14 4.44
CA GLY A 255 -1.80 4.56 3.18
C GLY A 255 -1.51 3.66 1.98
N HIS A 256 -0.33 3.03 1.91
CA HIS A 256 0.01 2.14 0.79
C HIS A 256 -0.80 0.83 0.81
N ILE A 257 -1.06 0.24 1.98
CA ILE A 257 -1.93 -0.93 2.09
C ILE A 257 -3.37 -0.55 1.73
N ALA A 258 -3.83 0.62 2.22
CA ALA A 258 -5.16 1.13 1.88
C ALA A 258 -5.32 1.44 0.39
N TYR A 259 -4.26 1.87 -0.29
CA TYR A 259 -4.22 2.03 -1.75
C TYR A 259 -4.41 0.69 -2.44
N LEU A 260 -3.62 -0.34 -2.09
CA LEU A 260 -3.73 -1.68 -2.68
C LEU A 260 -5.11 -2.30 -2.48
N VAL A 261 -5.72 -2.10 -1.30
CA VAL A 261 -7.07 -2.58 -1.01
C VAL A 261 -8.11 -1.79 -1.81
N SER A 262 -7.94 -0.48 -1.92
CA SER A 262 -8.80 0.40 -2.72
C SER A 262 -8.80 0.00 -4.19
N THR A 263 -7.62 -0.17 -4.80
CA THR A 263 -7.50 -0.60 -6.20
C THR A 263 -8.09 -1.99 -6.39
N LEU A 264 -7.70 -2.97 -5.57
CA LEU A 264 -8.28 -4.32 -5.59
C LEU A 264 -9.82 -4.31 -5.59
N LEU A 265 -10.43 -3.47 -4.76
CA LEU A 265 -11.88 -3.32 -4.71
C LEU A 265 -12.45 -2.70 -5.98
N ALA A 266 -11.88 -1.60 -6.47
CA ALA A 266 -12.31 -0.95 -7.69
C ALA A 266 -12.23 -1.91 -8.89
N ASP A 267 -11.12 -2.62 -9.02
CA ASP A 267 -10.85 -3.51 -10.13
C ASP A 267 -11.78 -4.74 -10.12
N VAL A 268 -11.99 -5.36 -8.95
CA VAL A 268 -12.94 -6.49 -8.82
C VAL A 268 -14.37 -6.06 -9.11
N MET A 269 -14.79 -4.86 -8.68
CA MET A 269 -16.13 -4.33 -8.93
C MET A 269 -16.35 -3.93 -10.39
N ASN A 270 -15.35 -3.30 -11.03
CA ASN A 270 -15.40 -2.91 -12.43
C ASN A 270 -15.42 -4.15 -13.36
N ASN A 271 -14.70 -5.21 -12.99
CA ASN A 271 -14.67 -6.46 -13.75
C ASN A 271 -15.95 -7.30 -13.56
N ASP A 272 -16.54 -7.32 -12.36
CA ASP A 272 -17.78 -8.05 -12.07
C ASP A 272 -18.78 -7.18 -11.28
N PRO A 273 -19.64 -6.39 -11.96
CA PRO A 273 -20.61 -5.52 -11.29
C PRO A 273 -21.57 -6.25 -10.34
N GLN A 274 -21.75 -7.57 -10.45
CA GLN A 274 -22.61 -8.33 -9.53
C GLN A 274 -22.05 -8.41 -8.11
N ILE A 275 -20.74 -8.23 -7.94
CA ILE A 275 -20.09 -8.24 -6.62
C ILE A 275 -20.41 -6.98 -5.79
N VAL A 276 -20.80 -5.88 -6.44
CA VAL A 276 -21.04 -4.58 -5.79
C VAL A 276 -22.12 -4.71 -4.70
N ARG A 277 -23.17 -5.49 -4.96
CA ARG A 277 -24.20 -5.79 -3.94
C ARG A 277 -23.62 -6.50 -2.72
N HIS A 278 -22.68 -7.42 -2.92
CA HIS A 278 -22.00 -8.09 -1.80
C HIS A 278 -21.08 -7.13 -1.04
N VAL A 279 -20.36 -6.25 -1.73
CA VAL A 279 -19.49 -5.23 -1.11
C VAL A 279 -20.30 -4.32 -0.17
N HIS A 280 -21.49 -3.90 -0.57
CA HIS A 280 -22.37 -3.09 0.28
C HIS A 280 -22.98 -3.90 1.44
N THR A 281 -23.54 -5.08 1.16
CA THR A 281 -24.21 -5.92 2.19
C THR A 281 -23.26 -6.51 3.24
N SER A 282 -22.01 -6.80 2.88
CA SER A 282 -20.96 -7.24 3.83
C SER A 282 -20.43 -6.11 4.72
N GLY A 283 -20.76 -4.85 4.38
CA GLY A 283 -20.30 -3.65 5.08
C GLY A 283 -18.90 -3.20 4.69
N ILE A 284 -18.32 -3.72 3.59
CA ILE A 284 -17.07 -3.18 3.00
C ILE A 284 -17.35 -1.77 2.46
N GLY A 285 -18.41 -1.59 1.67
CA GLY A 285 -18.78 -0.28 1.11
C GLY A 285 -18.96 0.78 2.20
N LYS A 286 -19.65 0.41 3.29
CA LYS A 286 -19.77 1.26 4.48
C LYS A 286 -18.42 1.59 5.11
N ALA A 287 -17.49 0.63 5.20
CA ALA A 287 -16.15 0.87 5.74
C ALA A 287 -15.33 1.82 4.87
N VAL A 288 -15.40 1.69 3.54
CA VAL A 288 -14.75 2.62 2.60
C VAL A 288 -15.31 4.04 2.75
N LEU A 289 -16.64 4.19 2.74
CA LEU A 289 -17.29 5.49 2.90
C LEU A 289 -17.02 6.11 4.28
N SER A 290 -17.02 5.30 5.34
CA SER A 290 -16.66 5.76 6.68
C SER A 290 -15.20 6.19 6.76
N MET A 291 -14.30 5.53 6.03
CA MET A 291 -12.89 5.91 5.96
C MET A 291 -12.70 7.27 5.28
N LEU A 292 -13.43 7.53 4.19
CA LEU A 292 -13.40 8.82 3.47
C LEU A 292 -13.95 9.97 4.33
N ASN A 293 -15.02 9.71 5.09
CA ASN A 293 -15.66 10.70 5.95
C ASN A 293 -15.01 10.86 7.33
N LYS A 294 -14.02 10.04 7.67
CA LYS A 294 -13.40 10.09 8.99
C LYS A 294 -12.60 11.37 9.15
N VAL A 295 -12.93 12.14 10.18
CA VAL A 295 -12.22 13.36 10.56
C VAL A 295 -11.41 13.17 11.83
N GLU A 296 -10.31 13.91 11.96
CA GLU A 296 -9.48 13.90 13.17
C GLU A 296 -10.29 14.47 14.37
N PRO A 297 -10.23 13.85 15.57
CA PRO A 297 -11.01 14.28 16.73
C PRO A 297 -10.83 15.76 17.04
N GLY A 298 -11.94 16.49 17.24
CA GLY A 298 -11.92 17.92 17.54
C GLY A 298 -11.59 18.82 16.35
N THR A 299 -11.50 18.28 15.14
CA THR A 299 -11.27 19.05 13.91
C THR A 299 -12.26 18.66 12.81
N ALA A 300 -12.22 19.38 11.69
CA ALA A 300 -12.92 19.01 10.46
C ALA A 300 -11.95 18.45 9.40
N ASN A 301 -10.77 17.93 9.79
CA ASN A 301 -9.70 17.57 8.87
C ASN A 301 -9.73 16.07 8.53
N PRO A 302 -9.43 15.69 7.28
CA PRO A 302 -9.48 14.30 6.84
C PRO A 302 -8.37 13.45 7.48
N VAL A 303 -8.71 12.20 7.83
CA VAL A 303 -7.79 11.22 8.45
C VAL A 303 -6.96 10.47 7.40
N ILE A 304 -7.27 10.61 6.11
CA ILE A 304 -6.63 9.90 5.00
C ILE A 304 -5.10 10.10 5.03
N PRO A 305 -4.27 9.04 5.00
CA PRO A 305 -2.82 9.20 4.96
C PRO A 305 -2.35 9.95 3.69
N PRO A 306 -1.30 10.80 3.76
CA PRO A 306 -0.84 11.59 2.62
C PRO A 306 -0.02 10.75 1.64
N VAL A 307 -0.71 9.86 0.92
CA VAL A 307 -0.15 8.98 -0.13
C VAL A 307 -0.83 9.34 -1.45
N GLY A 308 -0.05 9.83 -2.41
CA GLY A 308 -0.57 10.31 -3.70
C GLY A 308 -1.40 9.26 -4.43
N ASP A 309 -0.87 8.03 -4.57
CA ASP A 309 -1.53 6.92 -5.26
C ASP A 309 -2.87 6.54 -4.63
N LEU A 310 -2.96 6.59 -3.29
CA LEU A 310 -4.22 6.36 -2.59
C LEU A 310 -5.23 7.42 -3.00
N ILE A 311 -4.85 8.69 -2.86
CA ILE A 311 -5.73 9.84 -3.09
C ILE A 311 -6.25 9.82 -4.53
N THR A 312 -5.37 9.59 -5.50
CA THR A 312 -5.73 9.52 -6.94
C THR A 312 -6.64 8.35 -7.29
N ALA A 313 -6.59 7.24 -6.55
CA ALA A 313 -7.46 6.10 -6.75
C ALA A 313 -8.89 6.26 -6.18
N LEU A 314 -9.10 7.17 -5.22
CA LEU A 314 -10.39 7.27 -4.49
C LEU A 314 -11.59 7.57 -5.40
N PRO A 315 -11.53 8.47 -6.41
CA PRO A 315 -12.65 8.69 -7.31
C PRO A 315 -13.07 7.43 -8.08
N ASN A 316 -12.10 6.63 -8.56
CA ASN A 316 -12.38 5.36 -9.23
C ASN A 316 -13.07 4.37 -8.28
N VAL A 317 -12.63 4.29 -7.02
CA VAL A 317 -13.31 3.46 -6.00
C VAL A 317 -14.75 3.91 -5.77
N LEU A 318 -15.00 5.23 -5.71
CA LEU A 318 -16.36 5.77 -5.56
C LEU A 318 -17.23 5.46 -6.78
N SER A 319 -16.68 5.58 -7.99
CA SER A 319 -17.33 5.17 -9.23
C SER A 319 -17.73 3.69 -9.20
N ALA A 320 -16.78 2.83 -8.85
CA ALA A 320 -16.98 1.38 -8.76
C ALA A 320 -18.02 1.00 -7.67
N LEU A 321 -18.03 1.68 -6.53
CA LEU A 321 -19.06 1.50 -5.49
C LEU A 321 -20.46 1.94 -5.95
N ALA A 322 -20.54 2.87 -6.89
CA ALA A 322 -21.76 3.45 -7.41
C ALA A 322 -22.28 2.81 -8.71
N LEU A 323 -21.69 1.69 -9.17
CA LEU A 323 -22.12 0.96 -10.36
C LEU A 323 -23.56 0.41 -10.31
N THR A 324 -24.16 0.33 -9.12
CA THR A 324 -25.55 -0.14 -8.91
C THR A 324 -26.39 0.97 -8.30
N GLU A 325 -27.70 0.98 -8.54
CA GLU A 325 -28.60 2.00 -7.99
C GLU A 325 -28.54 2.07 -6.45
N ASP A 326 -28.57 0.90 -5.78
CA ASP A 326 -28.42 0.80 -4.32
C ASP A 326 -27.04 1.33 -3.85
N GLY A 327 -25.98 1.05 -4.62
CA GLY A 327 -24.63 1.53 -4.33
C GLY A 327 -24.50 3.04 -4.50
N ALA A 328 -25.05 3.60 -5.57
CA ALA A 328 -25.12 5.03 -5.81
C ALA A 328 -25.92 5.74 -4.70
N GLN A 329 -27.02 5.14 -4.23
CA GLN A 329 -27.77 5.63 -3.08
C GLN A 329 -26.92 5.66 -1.81
N ALA A 330 -26.16 4.60 -1.53
CA ALA A 330 -25.28 4.54 -0.37
C ALA A 330 -24.18 5.61 -0.41
N VAL A 331 -23.60 5.89 -1.58
CA VAL A 331 -22.62 6.97 -1.78
C VAL A 331 -23.27 8.33 -1.58
N PHE A 332 -24.49 8.53 -2.12
CA PHE A 332 -25.26 9.76 -1.97
C PHE A 332 -25.54 10.06 -0.48
N ASP A 333 -26.01 9.07 0.27
CA ASP A 333 -26.35 9.22 1.69
C ASP A 333 -25.12 9.47 2.56
N ALA A 334 -23.96 8.91 2.19
CA ALA A 334 -22.71 9.14 2.92
C ALA A 334 -22.05 10.48 2.57
N ASN A 335 -22.25 11.00 1.35
CA ASN A 335 -21.66 12.23 0.82
C ASN A 335 -20.14 12.42 1.13
N PRO A 336 -19.25 11.62 0.52
CA PRO A 336 -17.81 11.67 0.81
C PRO A 336 -17.04 12.83 0.17
N PHE A 337 -17.66 13.58 -0.74
CA PHE A 337 -16.99 14.56 -1.58
C PHE A 337 -16.38 15.75 -0.82
N PRO A 338 -17.03 16.33 0.22
CA PRO A 338 -16.42 17.41 0.99
C PRO A 338 -15.12 16.98 1.69
N SER A 339 -15.11 15.80 2.30
CA SER A 339 -13.92 15.26 2.97
C SER A 339 -12.82 14.89 1.98
N LEU A 340 -13.19 14.34 0.82
CA LEU A 340 -12.26 14.03 -0.25
C LEU A 340 -11.60 15.30 -0.82
N LEU A 341 -12.37 16.34 -1.12
CA LEU A 341 -11.85 17.57 -1.70
C LEU A 341 -11.02 18.39 -0.71
N LYS A 342 -11.31 18.26 0.59
CA LYS A 342 -10.50 18.88 1.65
C LYS A 342 -9.05 18.45 1.65
N VAL A 343 -8.74 17.26 1.14
CA VAL A 343 -7.35 16.76 1.00
C VAL A 343 -6.51 17.71 0.15
N TYR A 344 -7.09 18.37 -0.87
CA TYR A 344 -6.32 19.20 -1.82
C TYR A 344 -6.05 20.62 -1.34
N HIS A 345 -6.69 21.05 -0.24
CA HIS A 345 -6.51 22.37 0.35
C HIS A 345 -6.24 22.31 1.87
N TYR A 346 -5.58 21.25 2.33
CA TYR A 346 -5.19 21.09 3.73
C TYR A 346 -3.66 20.99 3.88
N PRO A 347 -3.03 21.70 4.84
CA PRO A 347 -1.57 21.81 4.91
C PRO A 347 -0.81 20.50 5.04
N LYS A 348 -1.44 19.43 5.56
CA LYS A 348 -0.84 18.11 5.71
C LYS A 348 -0.48 17.44 4.37
N TYR A 349 -1.13 17.84 3.28
CA TYR A 349 -0.93 17.25 1.95
C TYR A 349 -0.16 18.16 0.99
N ALA A 350 0.14 19.40 1.40
CA ALA A 350 0.82 20.39 0.59
C ALA A 350 2.23 20.72 1.08
N MET A 351 3.01 21.35 0.22
CA MET A 351 4.34 21.84 0.50
C MET A 351 4.31 22.95 1.57
N PRO A 352 5.32 23.03 2.45
CA PRO A 352 6.52 22.17 2.48
C PRO A 352 6.32 20.84 3.22
N ARG A 353 5.17 20.60 3.85
CA ARG A 353 4.94 19.45 4.73
C ARG A 353 4.88 18.12 3.98
N ASN A 354 4.33 18.11 2.77
CA ASN A 354 4.23 16.91 1.95
C ASN A 354 4.27 17.22 0.45
N ARG A 355 4.68 16.22 -0.34
CA ARG A 355 4.82 16.26 -1.80
C ARG A 355 3.82 15.37 -2.55
N CYS A 356 2.84 14.79 -1.86
CA CYS A 356 1.93 13.79 -2.41
C CYS A 356 1.01 14.32 -3.54
N LEU A 357 0.72 15.62 -3.54
CA LEU A 357 -0.13 16.31 -4.52
C LEU A 357 0.66 17.26 -5.42
N LEU A 358 1.89 16.89 -5.78
CA LEU A 358 2.67 17.62 -6.79
C LEU A 358 2.44 17.03 -8.18
N ASN A 359 2.86 17.78 -9.20
CA ASN A 359 2.67 17.46 -10.62
C ASN A 359 1.18 17.39 -11.00
N ASP A 360 0.86 16.70 -12.09
CA ASP A 360 -0.51 16.53 -12.59
C ASP A 360 -1.31 15.49 -11.78
N ASN A 361 -0.95 15.19 -10.53
CA ASN A 361 -1.66 14.20 -9.72
C ASN A 361 -3.13 14.59 -9.47
N THR A 362 -3.43 15.89 -9.35
CA THR A 362 -4.82 16.33 -9.12
C THR A 362 -5.67 16.37 -10.40
N SER A 363 -5.05 16.26 -11.58
CA SER A 363 -5.73 16.07 -12.86
C SER A 363 -6.53 14.77 -12.90
N PHE A 364 -5.97 13.68 -12.35
CA PHE A 364 -6.63 12.38 -12.24
C PHE A 364 -7.87 12.44 -11.34
N ILE A 365 -7.85 13.31 -10.33
CA ILE A 365 -9.01 13.53 -9.46
C ILE A 365 -10.13 14.22 -10.20
N GLY A 366 -9.81 15.31 -10.91
CA GLY A 366 -10.80 16.01 -11.74
C GLY A 366 -11.42 15.08 -12.77
N THR A 367 -10.61 14.29 -13.46
CA THR A 367 -11.07 13.27 -14.42
C THR A 367 -11.97 12.22 -13.75
N GLY A 368 -11.54 11.65 -12.63
CA GLY A 368 -12.33 10.63 -11.95
C GLY A 368 -13.63 11.15 -11.34
N LEU A 369 -13.67 12.40 -10.85
CA LEU A 369 -14.91 13.03 -10.39
C LEU A 369 -15.85 13.34 -11.55
N GLU A 370 -15.33 13.79 -12.68
CA GLU A 370 -16.12 14.00 -13.90
C GLU A 370 -16.73 12.68 -14.39
N GLU A 371 -15.96 11.58 -14.38
CA GLU A 371 -16.45 10.25 -14.72
C GLU A 371 -17.58 9.80 -13.79
N VAL A 372 -17.44 10.01 -12.48
CA VAL A 372 -18.53 9.73 -11.50
C VAL A 372 -19.79 10.54 -11.83
N MET A 373 -19.65 11.84 -12.12
CA MET A 373 -20.79 12.69 -12.49
C MET A 373 -21.45 12.29 -13.81
N ARG A 374 -20.66 11.78 -14.76
CA ARG A 374 -21.12 11.33 -16.08
C ARG A 374 -21.92 10.03 -16.00
N HIS A 375 -21.50 9.11 -15.14
CA HIS A 375 -22.17 7.81 -15.00
C HIS A 375 -23.28 7.82 -13.95
N VAL A 376 -23.20 8.70 -12.95
CA VAL A 376 -24.13 8.74 -11.82
C VAL A 376 -24.60 10.19 -11.61
N ASP A 377 -25.54 10.63 -12.46
CA ASP A 377 -26.09 12.00 -12.45
C ASP A 377 -26.60 12.44 -11.08
N LYS A 378 -27.11 11.51 -10.26
CA LYS A 378 -27.59 11.79 -8.89
C LYS A 378 -26.50 12.37 -7.97
N LEU A 379 -25.22 12.05 -8.21
CA LEU A 379 -24.09 12.54 -7.41
C LEU A 379 -23.58 13.90 -7.89
N LYS A 380 -23.96 14.34 -9.10
CA LYS A 380 -23.51 15.60 -9.71
C LYS A 380 -23.74 16.83 -8.83
N PRO A 381 -24.93 17.05 -8.23
CA PRO A 381 -25.13 18.20 -7.34
C PRO A 381 -24.19 18.18 -6.13
N LEU A 382 -23.98 17.00 -5.50
CA LEU A 382 -23.11 16.87 -4.33
C LEU A 382 -21.65 17.16 -4.67
N ILE A 383 -21.17 16.69 -5.82
CA ILE A 383 -19.79 16.92 -6.27
C ILE A 383 -19.58 18.40 -6.58
N ILE A 384 -20.49 19.02 -7.33
CA ILE A 384 -20.38 20.43 -7.71
C ILE A 384 -20.44 21.33 -6.48
N ASP A 385 -21.37 21.10 -5.56
CA ASP A 385 -21.47 21.85 -4.31
C ASP A 385 -20.19 21.72 -3.48
N ALA A 386 -19.62 20.52 -3.39
CA ALA A 386 -18.38 20.28 -2.66
C ALA A 386 -17.18 20.97 -3.32
N VAL A 387 -17.09 20.98 -4.66
CA VAL A 387 -16.05 21.72 -5.40
C VAL A 387 -16.15 23.22 -5.12
N VAL A 388 -17.34 23.81 -5.22
CA VAL A 388 -17.53 25.24 -4.94
C VAL A 388 -17.24 25.56 -3.48
N ALA A 389 -17.63 24.69 -2.54
CA ALA A 389 -17.30 24.85 -1.12
C ALA A 389 -15.79 24.85 -0.88
N SER A 390 -15.05 23.93 -1.52
CA SER A 390 -13.58 23.88 -1.44
C SER A 390 -12.93 25.16 -2.00
N LEU A 391 -13.43 25.71 -3.11
CA LEU A 391 -12.93 26.99 -3.63
C LEU A 391 -13.12 28.11 -2.60
N LYS A 392 -14.29 28.18 -1.96
CA LYS A 392 -14.59 29.18 -0.93
C LYS A 392 -13.67 29.03 0.30
N GLU A 393 -13.35 27.81 0.72
CA GLU A 393 -12.39 27.57 1.81
C GLU A 393 -10.96 28.00 1.44
N ILE A 394 -10.54 27.79 0.18
CA ILE A 394 -9.23 28.25 -0.31
C ILE A 394 -9.18 29.78 -0.33
N ILE A 395 -10.24 30.45 -0.79
CA ILE A 395 -10.35 31.92 -0.81
C ILE A 395 -10.24 32.47 0.61
N LYS A 396 -10.99 31.90 1.55
CA LYS A 396 -10.91 32.29 2.97
C LYS A 396 -9.48 32.15 3.52
N SER A 397 -8.83 31.03 3.23
CA SER A 397 -7.43 30.80 3.64
C SER A 397 -6.47 31.81 3.00
N ALA A 398 -6.74 32.23 1.77
CA ALA A 398 -5.96 33.25 1.06
C ALA A 398 -6.13 34.64 1.68
N GLU A 399 -7.36 35.02 2.02
CA GLU A 399 -7.67 36.29 2.68
C GLU A 399 -7.00 36.38 4.06
N GLU A 400 -7.13 35.34 4.88
CA GLU A 400 -6.46 35.23 6.17
C GLU A 400 -4.93 35.38 6.04
N LEU A 401 -4.33 34.76 5.02
CA LEU A 401 -2.89 34.92 4.75
C LEU A 401 -2.53 36.34 4.33
N ILE A 402 -3.34 36.98 3.48
CA ILE A 402 -3.13 38.37 3.04
C ILE A 402 -3.15 39.32 4.23
N ASP A 403 -4.08 39.14 5.17
CA ASP A 403 -4.15 39.99 6.36
C ASP A 403 -2.96 39.79 7.29
N ARG A 404 -2.54 38.54 7.52
CA ARG A 404 -1.30 38.24 8.26
C ARG A 404 -0.05 38.86 7.62
N GLU A 405 0.03 38.86 6.29
CA GLU A 405 1.14 39.51 5.58
C GLU A 405 1.10 41.05 5.70
N ARG A 406 -0.10 41.65 5.71
CA ARG A 406 -0.28 43.09 5.94
C ARG A 406 0.16 43.48 7.35
N GLU A 407 -0.22 42.69 8.34
CA GLU A 407 0.19 42.88 9.74
C GLU A 407 1.70 42.77 9.91
N ASN A 408 2.36 41.89 9.15
CA ASN A 408 3.82 41.76 9.17
C ASN A 408 4.56 42.98 8.55
N GLY A 409 3.88 43.79 7.73
CA GLY A 409 4.40 45.05 7.19
C GLY A 409 5.67 44.89 6.34
N THR A 410 6.74 45.63 6.71
CA THR A 410 8.03 45.62 5.99
C THR A 410 9.03 44.58 6.49
N ASN A 411 8.71 43.84 7.55
CA ASN A 411 9.63 42.86 8.15
C ASN A 411 9.88 41.68 7.22
N LEU A 412 11.04 41.03 7.33
CA LEU A 412 11.28 39.77 6.61
C LEU A 412 10.12 38.80 6.89
N PRO A 413 9.57 38.12 5.86
CA PRO A 413 8.51 37.14 6.09
C PRO A 413 9.06 36.02 6.97
N SER A 414 8.32 35.66 8.03
CA SER A 414 8.63 34.48 8.83
C SER A 414 8.52 33.22 7.98
N GLU A 415 9.25 32.17 8.35
CA GLU A 415 9.21 30.86 7.68
C GLU A 415 7.76 30.35 7.53
N ASP A 416 6.94 30.48 8.58
CA ASP A 416 5.52 30.09 8.55
C ASP A 416 4.66 30.86 7.52
N LEU A 417 4.99 32.13 7.23
CA LEU A 417 4.28 32.91 6.19
C LEU A 417 4.69 32.44 4.79
N VAL A 418 5.97 32.13 4.61
CA VAL A 418 6.50 31.56 3.36
C VAL A 418 5.87 30.20 3.10
N ASP A 419 5.83 29.33 4.11
CA ASP A 419 5.24 28.00 4.04
C ASP A 419 3.73 28.06 3.73
N SER A 420 3.00 28.95 4.42
CA SER A 420 1.57 29.17 4.16
C SER A 420 1.32 29.67 2.74
N ARG A 421 2.20 30.53 2.21
CA ARG A 421 2.12 31.04 0.84
C ARG A 421 2.41 29.95 -0.18
N SER A 422 3.41 29.10 0.05
CA SER A 422 3.71 27.93 -0.79
C SER A 422 2.54 26.95 -0.81
N ALA A 423 1.95 26.65 0.35
CA ALA A 423 0.77 25.80 0.45
C ALA A 423 -0.42 26.39 -0.32
N LEU A 424 -0.69 27.69 -0.18
CA LEU A 424 -1.77 28.38 -0.88
C LEU A 424 -1.61 28.31 -2.41
N ILE A 425 -0.40 28.54 -2.93
CA ILE A 425 -0.12 28.42 -4.36
C ILE A 425 -0.45 27.01 -4.85
N GLN A 426 -0.06 25.99 -4.08
CA GLN A 426 -0.39 24.60 -4.41
C GLN A 426 -1.90 24.35 -4.37
N TYR A 427 -2.64 24.90 -3.40
CA TYR A 427 -4.11 24.74 -3.35
C TYR A 427 -4.78 25.33 -4.59
N ILE A 428 -4.32 26.50 -5.04
CA ILE A 428 -4.86 27.17 -6.22
C ILE A 428 -4.56 26.37 -7.48
N LEU A 429 -3.34 25.82 -7.61
CA LEU A 429 -2.97 24.94 -8.72
C LEU A 429 -3.81 23.66 -8.73
N ASN A 430 -3.97 23.01 -7.57
CA ASN A 430 -4.80 21.81 -7.42
C ASN A 430 -6.25 22.08 -7.82
N ALA A 431 -6.82 23.19 -7.35
CA ALA A 431 -8.18 23.59 -7.69
C ALA A 431 -8.33 23.86 -9.20
N GLY A 432 -7.34 24.52 -9.81
CA GLY A 432 -7.32 24.76 -11.26
C GLY A 432 -7.33 23.47 -12.07
N GLN A 433 -6.46 22.51 -11.74
CA GLN A 433 -6.39 21.21 -12.41
C GLN A 433 -7.70 20.41 -12.25
N ILE A 434 -8.29 20.39 -11.05
CA ILE A 434 -9.58 19.70 -10.82
C ILE A 434 -10.70 20.35 -11.65
N LEU A 435 -10.77 21.68 -11.65
CA LEU A 435 -11.80 22.42 -12.41
C LEU A 435 -11.64 22.26 -13.91
N GLU A 436 -10.41 22.21 -14.43
CA GLU A 436 -10.15 22.02 -15.86
C GLU A 436 -10.84 20.77 -16.39
N HIS A 437 -10.73 19.64 -15.67
CA HIS A 437 -11.36 18.39 -16.09
C HIS A 437 -12.87 18.37 -15.86
N ILE A 438 -13.36 18.93 -14.74
CA ILE A 438 -14.80 18.99 -14.45
C ILE A 438 -15.54 19.85 -15.46
N LEU A 439 -14.98 21.02 -15.80
CA LEU A 439 -15.60 21.99 -16.71
C LEU A 439 -15.31 21.70 -18.18
N HIS A 440 -14.48 20.69 -18.49
CA HIS A 440 -14.33 20.18 -19.85
C HIS A 440 -15.65 19.66 -20.42
N ASN A 441 -16.55 19.19 -19.55
CA ASN A 441 -17.88 18.74 -19.92
C ASN A 441 -18.90 19.89 -19.77
N GLU A 442 -19.56 20.25 -20.86
CA GLU A 442 -20.53 21.36 -20.91
C GLU A 442 -21.72 21.17 -19.95
N ASP A 443 -22.12 19.92 -19.69
CA ASP A 443 -23.23 19.58 -18.81
C ASP A 443 -22.98 19.99 -17.35
N ASN A 444 -21.70 20.15 -16.97
CA ASN A 444 -21.30 20.55 -15.62
C ASN A 444 -21.22 22.08 -15.45
N ILE A 445 -21.18 22.84 -16.55
CA ILE A 445 -20.96 24.30 -16.50
C ILE A 445 -22.15 25.01 -15.85
N THR A 446 -23.37 24.73 -16.31
CA THR A 446 -24.57 25.43 -15.79
C THR A 446 -24.75 25.19 -14.29
N PRO A 447 -24.74 23.93 -13.78
CA PRO A 447 -24.87 23.69 -12.36
C PRO A 447 -23.70 24.28 -11.54
N PHE A 448 -22.49 24.32 -12.10
CA PHE A 448 -21.34 24.97 -11.45
C PHE A 448 -21.53 26.49 -11.31
N VAL A 449 -22.04 27.16 -12.35
CA VAL A 449 -22.36 28.58 -12.30
C VAL A 449 -23.48 28.85 -11.29
N ASP A 450 -24.54 28.05 -11.30
CA ASP A 450 -25.68 28.17 -10.39
C ASP A 450 -25.28 28.01 -8.92
N ALA A 451 -24.29 27.15 -8.62
CA ALA A 451 -23.71 27.00 -7.29
C ALA A 451 -22.82 28.19 -6.84
N GLY A 452 -22.58 29.17 -7.71
CA GLY A 452 -21.69 30.31 -7.49
C GLY A 452 -20.22 30.01 -7.76
N GLY A 453 -19.93 28.99 -8.57
CA GLY A 453 -18.58 28.58 -8.91
C GLY A 453 -17.80 29.61 -9.72
N LEU A 454 -18.46 30.32 -10.66
CA LEU A 454 -17.82 31.36 -11.46
C LEU A 454 -17.30 32.52 -10.60
N ASP A 455 -18.14 33.01 -9.68
CA ASP A 455 -17.76 34.07 -8.75
C ASP A 455 -16.59 33.62 -7.86
N ALA A 456 -16.63 32.39 -7.36
CA ALA A 456 -15.54 31.81 -6.59
C ALA A 456 -14.22 31.75 -7.39
N VAL A 457 -14.25 31.37 -8.67
CA VAL A 457 -13.05 31.37 -9.52
C VAL A 457 -12.49 32.79 -9.72
N LEU A 458 -13.35 33.78 -9.94
CA LEU A 458 -12.93 35.18 -10.08
C LEU A 458 -12.29 35.71 -8.79
N ASP A 459 -12.86 35.38 -7.64
CA ASP A 459 -12.32 35.79 -6.34
C ASP A 459 -11.05 35.03 -5.97
N LEU A 460 -10.93 33.76 -6.37
CA LEU A 460 -9.69 32.98 -6.24
C LEU A 460 -8.56 33.62 -7.06
N PHE A 461 -8.83 34.05 -8.30
CA PHE A 461 -7.86 34.74 -9.13
C PHE A 461 -7.39 36.07 -8.50
N ARG A 462 -8.30 36.84 -7.90
CA ARG A 462 -7.94 38.08 -7.19
C ARG A 462 -7.06 37.81 -5.96
N SER A 463 -7.26 36.66 -5.33
CA SER A 463 -6.55 36.24 -4.11
C SER A 463 -5.21 35.56 -4.41
N SER A 464 -5.04 35.01 -5.63
CA SER A 464 -3.81 34.35 -6.08
C SER A 464 -2.69 35.31 -6.47
N LEU A 465 -3.03 36.52 -6.92
CA LEU A 465 -2.06 37.50 -7.39
C LEU A 465 -1.12 37.92 -6.26
N PRO A 466 0.22 37.80 -6.43
CA PRO A 466 1.17 38.33 -5.47
C PRO A 466 0.95 39.84 -5.33
N ARG A 467 1.05 40.37 -4.11
CA ARG A 467 0.85 41.80 -3.81
C ARG A 467 2.11 42.42 -3.21
N GLY A 468 2.22 43.75 -3.31
CA GLY A 468 3.30 44.52 -2.69
C GLY A 468 4.70 44.09 -3.14
N ARG A 469 5.58 43.80 -2.17
CA ARG A 469 6.98 43.43 -2.43
C ARG A 469 7.15 42.14 -3.24
N HIS A 470 6.24 41.18 -3.13
CA HIS A 470 6.35 39.90 -3.85
C HIS A 470 6.03 40.07 -5.34
N PHE A 471 5.06 40.94 -5.65
CA PHE A 471 4.78 41.35 -7.02
C PHE A 471 5.97 42.09 -7.64
N LEU A 472 6.54 43.05 -6.90
CA LEU A 472 7.72 43.79 -7.34
C LEU A 472 8.95 42.88 -7.47
N ALA A 473 9.14 41.92 -6.57
CA ALA A 473 10.21 40.93 -6.65
C ALA A 473 10.04 40.03 -7.88
N HIS A 474 8.84 39.52 -8.13
CA HIS A 474 8.52 38.70 -9.30
C HIS A 474 8.75 39.48 -10.62
N ILE A 475 8.26 40.72 -10.71
CA ILE A 475 8.54 41.59 -11.86
C ILE A 475 10.03 41.88 -11.99
N SER A 476 10.73 42.14 -10.87
CA SER A 476 12.17 42.43 -10.88
C SER A 476 13.00 41.23 -11.34
N ALA A 477 12.61 40.02 -10.95
CA ALA A 477 13.23 38.76 -11.36
C ALA A 477 12.98 38.47 -12.85
N LEU A 478 11.75 38.73 -13.34
CA LEU A 478 11.43 38.65 -14.78
C LEU A 478 12.18 39.70 -15.61
N SER A 479 12.49 40.86 -15.03
CA SER A 479 13.25 41.93 -15.69
C SER A 479 14.77 41.74 -15.65
N SER A 480 15.28 40.70 -14.99
CA SER A 480 16.70 40.39 -14.92
C SER A 480 17.05 39.21 -15.84
N PRO A 481 17.68 39.46 -17.01
CA PRO A 481 17.97 38.41 -18.00
C PRO A 481 18.99 37.35 -17.54
N SER A 482 19.65 37.55 -16.39
CA SER A 482 20.58 36.59 -15.78
C SER A 482 19.92 35.60 -14.82
N VAL A 483 18.65 35.82 -14.41
CA VAL A 483 17.89 34.89 -13.55
C VAL A 483 16.93 34.02 -14.35
N SER A 484 16.43 34.51 -15.49
CA SER A 484 15.61 33.73 -16.43
C SER A 484 16.37 32.55 -17.06
N THR A 485 17.71 32.55 -17.05
CA THR A 485 18.55 31.43 -17.50
C THR A 485 18.89 30.42 -16.40
N LEU A 486 18.60 30.71 -15.12
CA LEU A 486 18.84 29.77 -14.01
C LEU A 486 17.73 28.69 -13.88
N HIS A 487 16.54 28.92 -14.43
CA HIS A 487 15.49 27.89 -14.48
C HIS A 487 15.79 26.74 -15.46
N HIS A 488 16.86 26.85 -16.27
CA HIS A 488 17.29 25.79 -17.19
C HIS A 488 18.50 24.98 -16.71
N SER A 489 19.03 25.23 -15.51
CA SER A 489 20.23 24.54 -15.02
C SER A 489 20.14 24.22 -13.53
N THR A 490 19.33 23.21 -13.20
CA THR A 490 19.59 22.26 -12.10
C THR A 490 18.90 20.94 -12.44
N VAL A 491 19.32 20.37 -13.57
CA VAL A 491 19.26 18.92 -13.82
C VAL A 491 20.67 18.53 -14.27
N GLU A 492 21.49 18.18 -13.29
CA GLU A 492 22.49 17.11 -13.40
C GLU A 492 22.31 16.20 -12.19
#